data_AF-A0A0E2HAF1-F1
#
_entry.id   AF-A0A0E2HAF1-F1
#
_cell.length_a   1.000
_cell.length_b   1.000
_cell.length_c   1.000
_cell.angle_alpha   90.00
_cell.angle_beta   90.00
_cell.angle_gamma   90.00
#
_symmetry.space_group_name_H-M   'P 1'
#
loop_
_entity.id
_entity.type
_entity.pdbx_description
1 polymer ?
#
loop_
_entity_poly.entity_id
_entity_poly.type
_entity_poly.pdbx_seq_one_letter_code
_entity_poly.pdbx_strand_id
1 'polypeptide(L)'
;MRFTDANCGDKVDLAEAKQAMLKMLEALADTCEAKGLRYYLDGGTLIGAARHKGFIPWDDDIDVMMPKPDCEKLKKEYIQGGGLESTDYRTRWTRNMNLQNAGVCMMKAIL
;
A
#
# COMPACT_ATOMS: atom_id res chain seq x y z
N MET A 1 -9.66 24.91 6.16
CA MET A 1 -9.59 24.07 7.39
C MET A 1 -8.11 23.79 7.66
N ARG A 2 -7.61 24.03 8.88
CA ARG A 2 -6.21 23.72 9.26
C ARG A 2 -6.23 22.53 10.20
N PHE A 3 -5.26 21.63 10.05
CA PHE A 3 -5.04 20.57 11.02
C PHE A 3 -4.55 21.18 12.34
N THR A 4 -5.11 20.71 13.45
CA THR A 4 -4.78 21.08 14.82
C THR A 4 -4.71 19.80 15.65
N ASP A 5 -4.08 19.86 16.82
CA ASP A 5 -4.04 18.69 17.72
C ASP A 5 -5.44 18.18 18.09
N ALA A 6 -6.45 19.05 18.05
CA ALA A 6 -7.85 18.70 18.32
C ALA A 6 -8.56 17.98 17.16
N ASN A 7 -8.00 17.94 15.95
CA ASN A 7 -8.58 17.27 14.78
C ASN A 7 -7.60 16.31 14.08
N CYS A 8 -6.51 15.95 14.75
CA CYS A 8 -5.45 15.09 14.24
C CYS A 8 -5.77 13.59 14.33
N GLY A 9 -6.90 13.22 14.95
CA GLY A 9 -7.24 11.83 15.25
C GLY A 9 -6.50 11.29 16.48
N ASP A 10 -6.69 10.00 16.76
CA ASP A 10 -6.02 9.33 17.88
C ASP A 10 -4.52 9.15 17.59
N LYS A 11 -3.68 9.34 18.60
CA LYS A 11 -2.25 9.10 18.49
C LYS A 11 -1.98 7.60 18.48
N VAL A 12 -1.46 7.09 17.37
CA VAL A 12 -1.02 5.69 17.22
C VAL A 12 0.50 5.64 17.37
N ASP A 13 1.01 4.65 18.10
CA ASP A 13 2.46 4.44 18.18
C ASP A 13 3.02 3.91 16.86
N LEU A 14 4.25 4.30 16.51
CA LEU A 14 4.86 3.89 15.25
C LEU A 14 5.07 2.37 15.18
N ALA A 15 5.32 1.71 16.31
CA ALA A 15 5.44 0.26 16.34
C ALA A 15 4.08 -0.41 16.06
N GLU A 16 3.00 0.11 16.63
CA GLU A 16 1.63 -0.38 16.37
C GLU A 16 1.24 -0.19 14.91
N ALA A 17 1.53 0.99 14.35
CA ALA A 17 1.32 1.28 12.94
C ALA A 17 2.08 0.29 12.04
N LYS A 18 3.36 0.02 12.33
CA LYS A 18 4.17 -0.95 11.56
C LYS A 18 3.61 -2.37 11.62
N GLN A 19 3.10 -2.80 12.78
CA GLN A 19 2.47 -4.10 12.91
C GLN A 19 1.18 -4.21 12.10
N ALA A 20 0.36 -3.16 12.09
CA ALA A 20 -0.84 -3.11 11.26
C ALA A 20 -0.50 -3.13 9.77
N MET A 21 0.49 -2.33 9.33
CA MET A 21 0.96 -2.32 7.94
C MET A 21 1.54 -3.66 7.51
N LEU A 22 2.31 -4.35 8.38
CA LEU A 22 2.83 -5.68 8.08
C LEU A 22 1.71 -6.69 7.82
N LYS A 23 0.66 -6.70 8.66
CA LYS A 23 -0.50 -7.57 8.47
C LYS A 23 -1.24 -7.28 7.17
N MET A 24 -1.34 -6.01 6.78
CA MET A 24 -1.93 -5.62 5.49
C MET A 24 -1.08 -6.13 4.32
N LEU A 25 0.25 -6.03 4.42
CA LEU A 25 1.17 -6.54 3.39
C LEU A 25 1.10 -8.07 3.29
N GLU A 26 1.03 -8.79 4.41
CA GLU A 26 0.82 -10.25 4.45
C GLU A 26 -0.50 -10.64 3.76
N ALA A 27 -1.61 -9.98 4.12
CA ALA A 27 -2.90 -10.24 3.49
C ALA A 27 -2.90 -9.96 1.98
N LEU A 28 -2.20 -8.91 1.55
CA LEU A 28 -2.01 -8.60 0.12
C LEU A 28 -1.17 -9.67 -0.57
N ALA A 29 -0.08 -10.12 0.06
CA ALA A 29 0.80 -11.16 -0.44
C ALA A 29 0.02 -12.48 -0.62
N ASP A 30 -0.67 -12.94 0.42
CA ASP A 30 -1.49 -14.16 0.40
C ASP A 30 -2.55 -14.11 -0.72
N THR A 31 -3.21 -12.96 -0.88
CA THR A 31 -4.20 -12.76 -1.94
C THR A 31 -3.56 -12.81 -3.33
N CYS A 32 -2.38 -12.20 -3.48
CA CYS A 32 -1.66 -12.22 -4.74
C CYS A 32 -1.17 -13.63 -5.08
N GLU A 33 -0.58 -14.35 -4.12
CA GLU A 33 -0.09 -15.71 -4.29
C GLU A 33 -1.22 -16.69 -4.65
N ALA A 34 -2.35 -16.64 -3.91
CA ALA A 34 -3.51 -17.48 -4.17
C ALA A 34 -4.11 -17.28 -5.57
N LYS A 35 -3.95 -16.08 -6.14
CA LYS A 35 -4.48 -15.70 -7.46
C LYS A 35 -3.43 -15.69 -8.58
N GLY A 36 -2.17 -16.02 -8.28
CA GLY A 36 -1.07 -15.93 -9.23
C GLY A 36 -0.83 -14.51 -9.75
N LEU A 37 -1.11 -13.48 -8.95
CA LEU A 37 -0.87 -12.08 -9.27
C LEU A 37 0.54 -11.70 -8.85
N ARG A 38 1.21 -10.92 -9.68
CA ARG A 38 2.56 -10.43 -9.40
C ARG A 38 2.51 -9.14 -8.61
N TYR A 39 3.31 -9.07 -7.56
CA TYR A 39 3.56 -7.87 -6.78
C TYR A 39 5.06 -7.80 -6.43
N TYR A 40 5.55 -6.61 -6.16
CA TYR A 40 6.93 -6.37 -5.75
C TYR A 40 6.94 -5.27 -4.70
N LEU A 41 7.85 -5.37 -3.73
CA LEU A 41 8.13 -4.25 -2.83
C LEU A 41 8.81 -3.13 -3.63
N ASP A 42 8.49 -1.90 -3.32
CA ASP A 42 9.07 -0.72 -3.97
C ASP A 42 9.68 0.25 -2.94
N GLY A 43 10.47 1.20 -3.42
CA GLY A 43 10.91 2.37 -2.65
C GLY A 43 11.57 2.04 -1.30
N GLY A 44 11.10 2.73 -0.25
CA GLY A 44 11.60 2.60 1.12
C GLY A 44 11.39 1.20 1.68
N THR A 45 10.25 0.58 1.36
CA THR A 45 9.89 -0.77 1.80
C THR A 45 10.86 -1.83 1.27
N LEU A 46 11.21 -1.76 -0.03
CA LEU A 46 12.20 -2.69 -0.61
C LEU A 46 13.59 -2.53 0.03
N ILE A 47 14.03 -1.28 0.21
CA ILE A 47 15.32 -0.98 0.83
C ILE A 47 15.34 -1.45 2.29
N GLY A 48 14.25 -1.24 3.02
CA GLY A 48 14.05 -1.74 4.38
C GLY A 48 14.24 -3.25 4.44
N ALA A 49 13.48 -3.99 3.63
CA ALA A 49 13.55 -5.44 3.58
C ALA A 49 14.97 -5.96 3.30
N ALA A 50 15.67 -5.36 2.33
CA ALA A 50 17.03 -5.77 1.98
C ALA A 50 18.06 -5.45 3.07
N ARG A 51 18.04 -4.20 3.58
CA ARG A 51 19.08 -3.63 4.47
C ARG A 51 18.83 -3.92 5.95
N HIS A 52 17.61 -3.68 6.42
CA HIS A 52 17.24 -3.77 7.84
C HIS A 52 16.55 -5.10 8.20
N LYS A 53 16.30 -5.96 7.21
CA LYS A 53 15.52 -7.21 7.38
C LYS A 53 14.12 -6.94 7.92
N GLY A 54 13.55 -5.79 7.55
CA GLY A 54 12.27 -5.29 8.04
C GLY A 54 12.08 -3.82 7.69
N PHE A 55 11.19 -3.12 8.38
CA PHE A 55 10.97 -1.69 8.15
C PHE A 55 12.20 -0.85 8.44
N ILE A 56 12.34 0.26 7.73
CA ILE A 56 13.26 1.31 8.15
C ILE A 56 12.77 1.88 9.50
N PRO A 57 13.63 2.15 10.49
CA PRO A 57 13.19 2.57 11.83
C PRO A 57 12.32 3.83 11.84
N TRP A 58 12.49 4.71 10.86
CA TRP A 58 11.73 5.94 10.70
C TRP A 58 10.73 5.93 9.53
N ASP A 59 10.56 4.80 8.82
CA ASP A 59 9.47 4.66 7.82
C ASP A 59 8.11 4.62 8.50
N ASP A 60 7.12 5.23 7.87
CA ASP A 60 5.73 5.30 8.30
C ASP A 60 4.74 4.79 7.23
N ASP A 61 5.23 4.24 6.11
CA ASP A 61 4.42 3.73 5.01
C ASP A 61 4.93 2.40 4.42
N ILE A 62 4.09 1.78 3.59
CA ILE A 62 4.45 0.64 2.72
C ILE A 62 4.19 1.00 1.26
N ASP A 63 5.20 0.79 0.42
CA ASP A 63 5.13 0.90 -1.03
C ASP A 63 5.20 -0.49 -1.68
N VAL A 64 4.18 -0.81 -2.48
CA VAL A 64 4.10 -2.02 -3.30
C VAL A 64 3.83 -1.62 -4.74
N MET A 65 4.50 -2.27 -5.69
CA MET A 65 4.24 -2.12 -7.12
C MET A 65 3.71 -3.42 -7.72
N MET A 66 2.82 -3.30 -8.70
CA MET A 66 2.23 -4.42 -9.42
C MET A 66 2.21 -4.13 -10.93
N PRO A 67 2.39 -5.14 -11.80
CA PRO A 67 2.12 -4.98 -13.22
C PRO A 67 0.67 -4.56 -13.45
N LYS A 68 0.44 -3.63 -14.37
CA LYS A 68 -0.87 -3.07 -14.69
C LYS A 68 -1.94 -4.14 -14.93
N PRO A 69 -1.70 -5.21 -15.72
CA PRO A 69 -2.71 -6.26 -15.91
C PRO A 69 -3.14 -6.94 -14.61
N ASP A 70 -2.20 -7.14 -13.68
CA ASP A 70 -2.47 -7.84 -12.42
C ASP A 70 -3.13 -6.90 -11.41
N CYS A 71 -2.76 -5.62 -11.42
CA CYS A 71 -3.43 -4.58 -10.65
C CYS A 71 -4.89 -4.36 -11.10
N GLU A 72 -5.19 -4.39 -12.40
CA GLU A 72 -6.57 -4.29 -12.88
C GLU A 72 -7.41 -5.54 -12.53
N LYS A 73 -6.81 -6.74 -12.55
CA LYS A 73 -7.46 -7.95 -12.02
C LYS A 73 -7.78 -7.79 -10.54
N LEU A 74 -6.80 -7.35 -9.74
CA LEU A 74 -6.99 -7.14 -8.30
C LEU A 74 -8.14 -6.15 -8.03
N LYS A 75 -8.16 -5.00 -8.69
CA LYS A 75 -9.26 -4.02 -8.56
C LYS A 75 -10.62 -4.62 -8.86
N LYS A 76 -10.76 -5.35 -9.96
CA LYS A 76 -12.03 -5.95 -10.37
C LYS A 76 -12.58 -6.88 -9.29
N GLU A 77 -11.72 -7.69 -8.70
CA GLU A 77 -12.08 -8.63 -7.65
C GLU A 77 -12.50 -7.92 -6.35
N TYR A 78 -11.75 -6.89 -5.93
CA TYR A 78 -12.04 -6.15 -4.70
C TYR A 78 -13.30 -5.27 -4.80
N ILE A 79 -13.60 -4.74 -5.99
CA ILE A 79 -14.85 -4.01 -6.26
C ILE A 79 -16.06 -4.95 -6.28
N GLN A 80 -15.90 -6.18 -6.77
CA GLN A 80 -16.98 -7.18 -6.80
C GLN A 80 -17.23 -7.84 -5.44
N GLY A 81 -16.23 -7.89 -4.56
CA GLY A 81 -16.33 -8.43 -3.19
C GLY A 81 -16.84 -7.44 -2.12
N GLY A 82 -17.22 -6.22 -2.50
CA GLY A 82 -17.73 -5.21 -1.54
C GLY A 82 -16.70 -4.65 -0.57
N GLY A 83 -15.40 -4.70 -0.90
CA GLY A 83 -14.33 -4.45 0.06
C GLY A 83 -13.78 -3.02 0.14
N LEU A 84 -13.97 -2.18 -0.88
CA LEU A 84 -13.50 -0.79 -0.86
C LEU A 84 -14.45 0.07 -1.71
N GLU A 85 -15.47 0.64 -1.06
CA GLU A 85 -16.17 1.80 -1.62
C GLU A 85 -15.13 2.89 -1.91
N SER A 86 -15.26 3.52 -3.07
CA SER A 86 -14.30 4.45 -3.69
C SER A 86 -14.02 5.75 -2.90
N THR A 87 -14.35 5.79 -1.62
CA THR A 87 -14.47 7.02 -0.83
C THR A 87 -13.57 7.10 0.40
N ASP A 88 -12.91 6.03 0.88
CA ASP A 88 -12.36 6.06 2.26
C ASP A 88 -10.89 5.64 2.51
N TYR A 89 -10.02 5.55 1.50
CA TYR A 89 -8.58 5.69 1.77
C TYR A 89 -7.97 6.53 0.66
N ARG A 90 -7.04 7.40 1.02
CA ARG A 90 -6.20 8.14 0.06
C ARG A 90 -5.29 7.16 -0.71
N THR A 91 -5.83 6.18 -1.42
CA THR A 91 -5.16 5.60 -2.58
C THR A 91 -5.08 6.72 -3.61
N ARG A 92 -4.13 7.63 -3.43
CA ARG A 92 -3.68 8.49 -4.50
C ARG A 92 -2.99 7.53 -5.45
N TRP A 93 -3.76 6.95 -6.36
CA TRP A 93 -3.26 6.57 -7.67
C TRP A 93 -2.60 7.82 -8.19
N THR A 94 -1.30 7.99 -7.94
CA THR A 94 -0.60 9.11 -8.53
C THR A 94 -0.77 8.90 -10.02
N ARG A 95 -1.60 9.76 -10.64
CA ARG A 95 -1.55 10.04 -12.08
C ARG A 95 -0.19 10.69 -12.38
N ASN A 96 0.91 10.05 -12.00
CA ASN A 96 2.20 10.35 -12.56
C ASN A 96 2.12 9.82 -13.98
N MET A 97 1.89 10.73 -14.93
CA MET A 97 1.75 10.46 -16.36
C MET A 97 2.94 9.66 -16.93
N ASN A 98 4.06 9.53 -16.20
CA ASN A 98 5.23 8.76 -16.61
C ASN A 98 5.16 7.25 -16.31
N LEU A 99 4.38 6.77 -15.33
CA LEU A 99 4.32 5.33 -14.98
C LEU A 99 3.25 4.55 -15.75
N GLN A 100 2.22 5.24 -16.27
CA GLN A 100 1.19 4.59 -17.10
C GLN A 100 1.77 4.04 -18.42
N ASN A 101 2.81 4.67 -18.94
CA ASN A 101 3.55 4.20 -20.12
C ASN A 101 4.46 2.99 -19.83
N ALA A 102 4.76 2.71 -18.56
CA ALA A 102 5.60 1.58 -18.15
C ALA A 102 4.79 0.32 -17.78
N GLY A 103 3.45 0.39 -17.78
CA GLY A 103 2.60 -0.76 -17.48
C GLY A 103 2.68 -1.24 -16.04
N VAL A 104 2.92 -0.33 -15.07
CA VAL A 104 3.00 -0.63 -13.63
C VAL A 104 2.02 0.24 -12.85
N CYS A 105 1.49 -0.31 -11.75
CA CYS A 105 0.58 0.30 -10.80
C CYS A 105 1.27 0.32 -9.42
N MET A 106 1.31 1.48 -8.77
CA MET A 106 1.90 1.67 -7.46
C MET A 106 0.79 1.78 -6.43
N MET A 107 0.88 0.98 -5.38
CA MET A 107 0.02 1.01 -4.20
C MET A 107 0.85 1.51 -3.03
N LYS A 108 0.34 2.54 -2.38
CA LYS A 108 0.94 3.14 -1.21
C LYS A 108 -0.04 3.04 -0.05
N ALA A 109 0.40 2.44 1.05
CA ALA A 109 -0.35 2.41 2.30
C ALA A 109 0.30 3.39 3.28
N ILE A 110 -0.46 4.40 3.71
CA ILE A 110 -0.11 5.35 4.78
C ILE A 110 -1.20 5.21 5.84
N LEU A 111 -0.82 4.92 7.08
CA LEU A 111 -1.76 4.90 8.23
C LEU A 111 -1.97 6.30 8.80
#